data_AF-V6MDF8-F1
#
_entry.id   AF-V6MDF8-F1
#
_cell.length_a   1.000
_cell.length_b   1.000
_cell.length_c   1.000
_cell.angle_alpha   90.00
_cell.angle_beta   90.00
_cell.angle_gamma   90.00
#
_symmetry.space_group_name_H-M   'P 1'
#
loop_
_entity.id
_entity.type
_entity.pdbx_description
1 polymer ?
#
loop_
_entity_poly.entity_id
_entity_poly.type
_entity_poly.pdbx_seq_one_letter_code
_entity_poly.pdbx_strand_id
1 'polypeptide(L)'
;MKKRIKVTIADFTALQENLNDPQELALYESANGNTYDAEIEHDGYAIVDVTEEDYIELAPGEYQLMIEEWTDAGRIGDLQLQTKSDPADDTALLYRLVDASGKEQEAPVSLPKQIVELVAKTWFGKNKKPQNEE
;
A
#
# COMPACT_ATOMS: atom_id res chain seq x y z
N MET A 1 0.06 -8.81 15.03
CA MET A 1 0.31 -7.35 15.16
C MET A 1 -0.52 -6.68 14.10
N LYS A 2 -1.40 -5.74 14.47
CA LYS A 2 -2.23 -5.03 13.48
C LYS A 2 -1.38 -4.15 12.56
N LYS A 3 -1.78 -4.04 11.30
CA LYS A 3 -1.18 -3.20 10.26
C LYS A 3 -2.23 -2.24 9.74
N ARG A 4 -1.84 -0.98 9.50
CA ARG A 4 -2.73 -0.04 8.82
C ARG A 4 -2.85 -0.44 7.35
N ILE A 5 -4.08 -0.61 6.89
CA ILE A 5 -4.41 -0.85 5.48
C ILE A 5 -5.46 0.14 4.98
N LYS A 6 -5.59 0.25 3.66
CA LYS A 6 -6.75 0.83 2.98
C LYS A 6 -7.46 -0.29 2.22
N VAL A 7 -8.78 -0.34 2.29
CA VAL A 7 -9.58 -1.27 1.48
C VAL A 7 -9.67 -0.72 0.06
N THR A 8 -9.35 -1.55 -0.94
CA THR A 8 -9.15 -1.12 -2.33
C THR A 8 -9.75 -2.14 -3.31
N ILE A 9 -10.93 -2.65 -3.02
CA ILE A 9 -11.63 -3.63 -3.86
C ILE A 9 -12.03 -2.95 -5.17
N ALA A 10 -11.50 -3.47 -6.29
CA ALA A 10 -11.76 -2.94 -7.62
C ALA A 10 -12.96 -3.61 -8.31
N ASP A 11 -13.23 -4.87 -7.98
CA ASP A 11 -14.33 -5.66 -8.54
C ASP A 11 -14.99 -6.49 -7.44
N PHE A 12 -16.26 -6.23 -7.20
CA PHE A 12 -17.06 -6.91 -6.18
C PHE A 12 -17.73 -8.18 -6.71
N THR A 13 -17.65 -8.46 -8.02
CA THR A 13 -18.31 -9.61 -8.63
C THR A 13 -17.83 -10.92 -8.00
N ALA A 14 -16.52 -11.06 -7.81
CA ALA A 14 -15.93 -12.25 -7.19
C ALA A 14 -16.38 -12.43 -5.73
N LEU A 15 -16.54 -11.34 -4.98
CA LEU A 15 -17.08 -11.38 -3.62
C LEU A 15 -18.55 -11.84 -3.66
N GLN A 16 -19.37 -11.21 -4.50
CA GLN A 16 -20.80 -11.52 -4.60
C GLN A 16 -21.08 -13.00 -4.93
N GLU A 17 -20.25 -13.63 -5.75
CA GLU A 17 -20.40 -15.05 -6.11
C GLU A 17 -20.06 -16.02 -4.96
N ASN A 18 -19.27 -15.58 -3.98
CA ASN A 18 -18.75 -16.43 -2.89
C ASN A 18 -19.34 -16.11 -1.51
N LEU A 19 -20.06 -14.98 -1.36
CA LEU A 19 -20.70 -14.61 -0.09
C LEU A 19 -21.89 -15.52 0.23
N ASN A 20 -21.99 -15.91 1.50
CA ASN A 20 -23.11 -16.72 1.99
C ASN A 20 -24.37 -15.88 2.22
N ASP A 21 -24.21 -14.61 2.61
CA ASP A 21 -25.31 -13.64 2.74
C ASP A 21 -25.05 -12.43 1.85
N PRO A 22 -25.94 -12.12 0.88
CA PRO A 22 -25.83 -10.92 0.06
C PRO A 22 -25.77 -9.60 0.84
N GLN A 23 -26.24 -9.58 2.10
CA GLN A 23 -26.16 -8.39 2.95
C GLN A 23 -24.73 -8.08 3.40
N GLU A 24 -23.85 -9.08 3.44
CA GLU A 24 -22.43 -8.89 3.76
C GLU A 24 -21.73 -8.01 2.72
N LEU A 25 -22.20 -8.01 1.46
CA LEU A 25 -21.64 -7.17 0.40
C LEU A 25 -21.65 -5.68 0.78
N ALA A 26 -22.70 -5.23 1.48
CA ALA A 26 -22.80 -3.84 1.92
C ALA A 26 -21.69 -3.45 2.91
N LEU A 27 -21.18 -4.40 3.71
CA LEU A 27 -20.04 -4.16 4.59
C LEU A 27 -18.78 -3.88 3.78
N TYR A 28 -18.48 -4.71 2.78
CA TYR A 28 -17.33 -4.51 1.90
C TYR A 28 -17.43 -3.19 1.12
N GLU A 29 -18.60 -2.88 0.57
CA GLU A 29 -18.84 -1.60 -0.14
C GLU A 29 -18.64 -0.40 0.79
N SER A 30 -19.14 -0.47 2.03
CA SER A 30 -19.00 0.61 3.01
C SER A 30 -17.56 0.79 3.49
N ALA A 31 -16.78 -0.30 3.55
CA ALA A 31 -15.39 -0.28 3.97
C ALA A 31 -14.46 0.20 2.85
N ASN A 32 -14.84 0.01 1.59
CA ASN A 32 -13.98 0.32 0.45
C ASN A 32 -13.57 1.80 0.40
N GLY A 33 -12.28 2.06 0.19
CA GLY A 33 -11.69 3.40 0.22
C GLY A 33 -11.33 3.93 1.62
N ASN A 34 -11.72 3.26 2.70
CA ASN A 34 -11.39 3.67 4.07
C ASN A 34 -10.15 2.94 4.60
N THR A 35 -9.52 3.50 5.63
CA THR A 35 -8.34 2.93 6.28
C THR A 35 -8.67 2.27 7.61
N TYR A 36 -8.08 1.11 7.87
CA TYR A 36 -8.35 0.29 9.05
C TYR A 36 -7.07 -0.30 9.62
N ASP A 37 -7.11 -0.66 10.91
CA ASP A 37 -6.12 -1.54 11.52
C ASP A 37 -6.53 -2.99 11.30
N ALA A 38 -5.77 -3.73 10.51
CA ALA A 38 -6.07 -5.10 10.11
C ALA A 38 -5.08 -6.12 10.69
N GLU A 39 -5.55 -7.33 10.95
CA GLU A 39 -4.68 -8.48 11.19
C GLU A 39 -4.37 -9.16 9.86
N ILE A 40 -3.08 -9.29 9.53
CA ILE A 40 -2.65 -9.93 8.28
C ILE A 40 -2.24 -11.37 8.59
N GLU A 41 -2.96 -12.31 7.99
CA GLU A 41 -2.74 -13.74 8.12
C GLU A 41 -1.52 -14.22 7.32
N HIS A 42 -1.11 -15.47 7.55
CA HIS A 42 0.12 -16.00 6.95
C HIS A 42 0.04 -16.20 5.43
N ASP A 43 -1.17 -16.36 4.90
CA ASP A 43 -1.48 -16.50 3.48
C ASP A 43 -1.74 -15.15 2.80
N GLY A 44 -1.72 -14.06 3.58
CA GLY A 44 -1.88 -12.69 3.10
C GLY A 44 -3.31 -12.18 3.10
N TYR A 45 -4.28 -12.93 3.64
CA TYR A 45 -5.60 -12.37 3.89
C TYR A 45 -5.54 -11.35 5.03
N ALA A 46 -6.35 -10.29 4.93
CA ALA A 46 -6.44 -9.25 5.93
C ALA A 46 -7.81 -9.24 6.59
N ILE A 47 -7.85 -9.40 7.91
CA ILE A 47 -9.07 -9.33 8.71
C ILE A 47 -9.23 -7.90 9.25
N VAL A 48 -10.37 -7.30 8.96
CA VAL A 48 -10.74 -5.94 9.38
C VAL A 48 -12.01 -5.98 10.20
N ASP A 49 -11.93 -5.54 11.45
CA ASP A 49 -13.10 -5.23 12.27
C ASP A 49 -13.73 -3.93 11.75
N VAL A 50 -14.87 -4.01 11.05
CA VAL A 50 -15.57 -2.83 10.49
C VAL A 50 -16.43 -2.17 11.56
N THR A 51 -17.07 -2.98 12.41
CA THR A 51 -17.81 -2.56 13.60
C THR A 51 -17.39 -3.43 14.79
N GLU A 52 -18.03 -3.28 15.96
CA GLU A 52 -17.79 -4.18 17.09
C GLU A 52 -18.32 -5.60 16.86
N GLU A 53 -19.29 -5.76 15.95
CA GLU A 53 -19.98 -7.03 15.67
C GLU A 53 -19.64 -7.59 14.28
N ASP A 54 -19.19 -6.73 13.35
CA ASP A 54 -18.95 -7.07 11.96
C ASP A 54 -17.46 -6.97 11.59
N TYR A 55 -16.99 -7.96 10.84
CA TYR A 55 -15.66 -7.95 10.23
C TYR A 55 -15.75 -8.34 8.75
N ILE A 56 -14.73 -7.96 7.99
CA ILE A 56 -14.53 -8.39 6.61
C ILE A 56 -13.16 -9.04 6.45
N GLU A 57 -13.06 -9.95 5.50
CA GLU A 57 -11.83 -10.65 5.14
C GLU A 57 -11.44 -10.25 3.72
N LEU A 58 -10.24 -9.69 3.56
CA LEU A 58 -9.77 -9.13 2.30
C LEU A 58 -8.65 -9.99 1.73
N ALA A 59 -8.83 -10.46 0.50
CA ALA A 59 -7.82 -11.20 -0.21
C ALA A 59 -6.59 -10.34 -0.55
N PRO A 60 -5.43 -10.95 -0.79
CA PRO A 60 -4.29 -10.25 -1.37
C PRO A 60 -4.70 -9.51 -2.65
N GLY A 61 -4.54 -8.18 -2.64
CA GLY A 61 -4.94 -7.30 -3.76
C GLY A 61 -6.25 -6.54 -3.55
N GLU A 62 -7.05 -6.91 -2.56
CA GLU A 62 -8.27 -6.17 -2.16
C GLU A 62 -7.97 -5.09 -1.12
N TYR A 63 -6.72 -4.98 -0.70
CA TYR A 63 -6.24 -3.95 0.21
C TYR A 63 -4.82 -3.49 -0.12
N GLN A 64 -4.48 -2.33 0.42
CA GLN A 64 -3.13 -1.78 0.39
C GLN A 64 -2.61 -1.59 1.81
N LEU A 65 -1.37 -2.00 2.07
CA LEU A 65 -0.63 -1.58 3.26
C LEU A 65 -0.31 -0.09 3.21
N MET A 66 -0.64 0.61 4.29
CA MET A 66 -0.47 2.06 4.39
C MET A 66 0.77 2.42 5.21
N ILE A 67 1.57 3.33 4.66
CA ILE A 67 2.60 4.06 5.38
C ILE A 67 2.04 5.46 5.57
N GLU A 68 1.44 5.75 6.72
CA GLU A 68 0.79 7.06 6.95
C GLU A 68 1.79 8.15 7.29
N GLU A 69 2.86 7.77 7.99
CA GLU A 69 3.94 8.66 8.41
C GLU A 69 5.04 8.76 7.36
N TRP A 70 5.62 9.95 7.24
CA TRP A 70 6.77 10.16 6.38
C TRP A 70 7.96 9.32 6.85
N THR A 71 8.41 8.43 6.00
CA THR A 71 9.51 7.51 6.25
C THR A 71 10.72 7.89 5.41
N ASP A 72 11.93 7.73 5.95
CA ASP A 72 13.16 8.00 5.21
C ASP A 72 13.32 7.03 4.03
N ALA A 73 13.48 7.58 2.84
CA ALA A 73 13.67 6.85 1.59
C ALA A 73 15.08 7.09 1.00
N GLY A 74 15.89 7.97 1.58
CA GLY A 74 17.25 8.26 1.14
C GLY A 74 17.65 9.73 1.24
N ARG A 75 18.72 10.10 0.55
CA ARG A 75 19.27 11.46 0.54
C ARG A 75 19.65 11.91 -0.86
N ILE A 76 19.49 13.20 -1.13
CA ILE A 76 19.94 13.88 -2.35
C ILE A 76 20.76 15.10 -1.91
N GLY A 77 22.09 14.98 -1.94
CA GLY A 77 22.97 15.98 -1.32
C GLY A 77 22.69 16.10 0.17
N ASP A 78 22.41 17.32 0.63
CA ASP A 78 22.06 17.63 2.02
C ASP A 78 20.57 17.45 2.34
N LEU A 79 19.74 17.12 1.35
CA LEU A 79 18.31 16.93 1.53
C LEU A 79 17.98 15.46 1.81
N GLN A 80 16.99 15.25 2.67
CA GLN A 80 16.42 13.94 2.96
C GLN A 80 15.18 13.71 2.09
N LEU A 81 15.16 12.59 1.37
CA LEU A 81 14.00 12.12 0.63
C LEU A 81 13.12 11.31 1.58
N GLN A 82 11.86 11.68 1.68
CA GLN A 82 10.88 10.95 2.48
C GLN A 82 9.74 10.44 1.60
N THR A 83 9.15 9.33 2.00
CA THR A 83 8.01 8.71 1.32
C THR A 83 6.91 8.31 2.30
N LYS A 84 5.67 8.31 1.81
CA LYS A 84 4.51 7.72 2.48
C LYS A 84 3.49 7.25 1.42
N SER A 85 2.47 6.51 1.83
CA SER A 85 1.35 6.18 0.94
C SER A 85 0.65 7.45 0.47
N ASP A 86 0.25 7.48 -0.81
CA ASP A 86 -0.65 8.53 -1.29
C ASP A 86 -2.09 8.20 -0.83
N PRO A 87 -2.73 9.05 -0.02
CA PRO A 87 -4.11 8.79 0.42
C PRO A 87 -5.14 8.91 -0.71
N ALA A 88 -4.81 9.62 -1.79
CA ALA A 88 -5.70 9.87 -2.92
C ALA A 88 -5.49 8.89 -4.09
N ASP A 89 -4.36 8.18 -4.14
CA ASP A 89 -4.02 7.22 -5.20
C ASP A 89 -3.36 5.96 -4.63
N ASP A 90 -4.12 4.87 -4.60
CA ASP A 90 -3.70 3.60 -4.01
C ASP A 90 -2.63 2.86 -4.84
N THR A 91 -2.36 3.36 -6.04
CA THR A 91 -1.32 2.84 -6.91
C THR A 91 0.00 3.60 -6.77
N ALA A 92 0.02 4.66 -5.97
CA ALA A 92 1.15 5.58 -5.87
C ALA A 92 1.71 5.73 -4.44
N LEU A 93 2.88 6.35 -4.37
CA LEU A 93 3.51 6.83 -3.14
C LEU A 93 3.80 8.32 -3.30
N LEU A 94 3.59 9.07 -2.22
CA LEU A 94 4.01 10.47 -2.16
C LEU A 94 5.48 10.54 -1.77
N TYR A 95 6.21 11.44 -2.42
CA TYR A 95 7.61 11.74 -2.14
C TYR A 95 7.78 13.22 -1.86
N ARG A 96 8.61 13.56 -0.88
CA ARG A 96 9.00 14.95 -0.60
C ARG A 96 10.49 15.04 -0.27
N LEU A 97 11.05 16.23 -0.47
CA LEU A 97 12.40 16.57 -0.03
C LEU A 97 12.33 17.54 1.15
N VAL A 98 13.03 17.20 2.22
CA VAL A 98 13.16 18.03 3.42
C VAL A 98 14.62 18.36 3.70
N ASP A 99 14.88 19.54 4.26
CA ASP A 99 16.21 19.90 4.75
C ASP A 99 16.49 19.31 6.15
N ALA A 100 17.67 19.59 6.71
CA ALA A 100 18.08 19.11 8.03
C ALA A 100 17.17 19.57 9.19
N SER A 101 16.34 20.61 8.99
CA SER A 101 15.35 21.08 9.95
C SER A 101 13.97 20.42 9.78
N GLY A 102 13.82 19.56 8.77
CA GLY A 102 12.55 18.93 8.40
C GLY A 102 11.64 19.83 7.57
N LYS A 103 12.13 20.98 7.08
CA LYS A 103 11.34 21.89 6.25
C LYS A 103 11.30 21.38 4.82
N GLU A 104 10.08 21.26 4.29
CA GLU A 104 9.82 20.93 2.88
C GLU A 104 10.40 21.99 1.95
N GLN A 105 11.16 21.53 0.96
CA GLN A 105 11.75 22.41 -0.07
C GLN A 105 10.86 22.52 -1.30
N GLU A 106 10.14 21.44 -1.62
CA GLU A 106 9.23 21.35 -2.76
C GLU A 106 7.94 20.65 -2.34
N ALA A 107 6.86 20.89 -3.09
CA ALA A 107 5.59 20.23 -2.87
C ALA A 107 5.74 18.70 -3.08
N PRO A 108 5.05 17.87 -2.27
CA PRO A 108 5.08 16.43 -2.47
C PRO A 108 4.61 16.01 -3.87
N VAL A 109 5.29 15.02 -4.44
CA VAL A 109 4.98 14.47 -5.76
C VAL A 109 4.49 13.03 -5.61
N SER A 110 3.37 12.72 -6.26
CA SER A 110 2.82 11.37 -6.33
C SER A 110 3.46 10.59 -7.48
N LEU A 111 4.01 9.42 -7.18
CA LEU A 111 4.66 8.55 -8.15
C LEU A 111 4.07 7.14 -8.10
N PRO A 112 3.69 6.54 -9.26
CA PRO A 112 3.22 5.17 -9.31
C PRO A 112 4.25 4.18 -8.76
N LYS A 113 3.80 3.26 -7.89
CA LYS A 113 4.66 2.23 -7.27
C LYS A 113 5.41 1.41 -8.29
N GLN A 114 4.77 1.08 -9.42
CA GLN A 114 5.39 0.32 -10.51
C GLN A 114 6.60 1.04 -11.10
N ILE A 115 6.54 2.37 -11.24
CA ILE A 115 7.66 3.17 -11.74
C ILE A 115 8.79 3.16 -10.72
N VAL A 116 8.47 3.39 -9.45
CA VAL A 116 9.46 3.34 -8.35
C VAL A 116 10.16 1.99 -8.31
N GLU A 117 9.40 0.90 -8.38
CA GLU A 117 9.92 -0.46 -8.37
C GLU A 117 10.79 -0.74 -9.60
N LEU A 118 10.38 -0.31 -10.79
CA LEU A 118 11.16 -0.47 -12.02
C LEU A 118 12.48 0.29 -11.94
N VAL A 119 12.47 1.53 -11.46
CA VAL A 119 13.68 2.33 -11.26
C VAL A 119 14.59 1.64 -10.25
N ALA A 120 14.05 1.21 -9.11
CA ALA A 120 14.82 0.51 -8.09
C ALA A 120 15.46 -0.78 -8.62
N LYS A 121 14.70 -1.59 -9.37
CA LYS A 121 15.20 -2.80 -10.04
C LYS A 121 16.27 -2.49 -11.09
N THR A 122 16.10 -1.42 -11.88
CA THR A 122 17.03 -1.09 -12.97
C THR A 122 18.36 -0.54 -12.43
N TRP A 123 18.31 0.30 -11.40
CA TRP A 123 19.50 0.96 -10.84
C TRP A 123 20.19 0.13 -9.75
N PHE A 124 19.43 -0.60 -8.93
CA PHE A 124 19.94 -1.32 -7.77
C PHE A 124 19.69 -2.83 -7.83
N GLY A 125 19.00 -3.33 -8.86
CA GLY A 125 18.85 -4.75 -9.08
C GLY A 125 20.21 -5.36 -9.41
N LYS A 126 20.58 -6.39 -8.66
CA LYS A 126 21.77 -7.20 -8.98
C LYS A 126 21.54 -7.84 -10.34
N ASN A 127 22.34 -7.47 -11.34
CA ASN A 127 22.46 -8.24 -12.57
C ASN A 127 22.77 -9.69 -12.15
N LYS A 128 21.84 -10.62 -12.39
CA LYS A 128 22.16 -12.04 -12.29
C LYS A 128 23.38 -12.24 -13.19
N LYS A 129 24.49 -12.69 -12.61
CA LYS A 129 25.67 -13.09 -13.39
C LYS A 129 25.17 -14.02 -14.51
N PRO A 130 25.62 -13.83 -15.77
CA PRO A 130 25.35 -14.81 -16.79
C PRO A 130 25.87 -16.15 -16.25
N GLN A 131 24.95 -17.10 -16.11
CA GLN A 131 25.27 -18.46 -15.78
C GLN A 131 26.01 -18.99 -17.00
N ASN A 132 27.34 -19.01 -16.93
CA ASN A 132 28.14 -19.67 -17.96
C ASN A 132 27.62 -21.11 -18.04
N GLU A 133 27.10 -21.47 -19.20
CA GLU A 133 27.00 -22.84 -19.64
C GLU A 133 28.42 -23.41 -19.67
N GLU A 134 28.69 -24.37 -18.78
CA GLU A 134 29.67 -25.45 -18.96
C GLU A 134 29.33 -26.59 -17.99
#